data_AF-A0A1Q3CG78-F1
#
_entry.id   AF-A0A1Q3CG78-F1
#
_cell.length_a   1.000
_cell.length_b   1.000
_cell.length_c   1.000
_cell.angle_alpha   90.00
_cell.angle_beta   90.00
_cell.angle_gamma   90.00
#
_symmetry.space_group_name_H-M   'P 1'
#
loop_
_entity.id
_entity.type
_entity.pdbx_description
1 polymer ?
#
loop_
_entity_poly.entity_id
_entity_poly.type
_entity_poly.pdbx_seq_one_letter_code
_entity_poly.pdbx_strand_id
1 'polypeptide(L)'
;MTNIENQKFVTLDISGKNYLSCVLDVKLHLSTKKLKHTIDEDNTASNEERATTLIFLRHHIDDGLKYEYLTVENPLELWQNINDRFEHLKAVVLSKTLND
;
A
#
# COMPACT_ATOMS: atom_id res chain seq x y z
N MET A 1 -5.66 -30.02 -4.50
CA MET A 1 -6.11 -28.61 -4.52
C MET A 1 -5.55 -27.96 -3.27
N THR A 2 -4.49 -27.18 -3.41
CA THR A 2 -3.93 -26.41 -2.28
C THR A 2 -4.98 -25.41 -1.85
N ASN A 3 -5.48 -25.60 -0.63
CA ASN A 3 -6.27 -24.61 0.09
C ASN A 3 -5.41 -23.36 0.14
N ILE A 4 -5.80 -22.30 -0.60
CA ILE A 4 -5.16 -20.99 -0.47
C ILE A 4 -5.61 -20.50 0.91
N GLU A 5 -4.90 -20.98 1.93
CA GLU A 5 -5.04 -20.53 3.29
C GLU A 5 -4.97 -19.02 3.26
N ASN A 6 -6.08 -18.40 3.66
CA ASN A 6 -6.22 -17.03 4.15
C ASN A 6 -4.85 -16.35 4.37
N GLN A 7 -4.24 -15.85 3.30
CA GLN A 7 -3.01 -15.08 3.40
C GLN A 7 -3.44 -13.79 4.07
N LYS A 8 -3.26 -13.73 5.40
CA LYS A 8 -3.58 -12.57 6.20
C LYS A 8 -2.88 -11.40 5.54
N PHE A 9 -3.67 -10.49 4.99
CA PHE A 9 -3.14 -9.31 4.34
C PHE A 9 -2.20 -8.60 5.30
N VAL A 10 -0.99 -8.32 4.86
CA VAL A 10 0.04 -7.77 5.75
C VAL A 10 -0.27 -6.29 6.00
N THR A 11 -0.66 -5.96 7.23
CA THR A 11 -0.80 -4.56 7.69
C THR A 11 0.57 -3.91 7.75
N LEU A 12 0.76 -2.75 7.11
CA LEU A 12 2.01 -1.99 7.15
C LEU A 12 2.31 -1.56 8.58
N ASP A 13 3.43 -2.04 9.12
CA ASP A 13 3.91 -1.68 10.45
C ASP A 13 4.48 -0.25 10.46
N ILE A 14 4.37 0.45 11.58
CA ILE A 14 4.88 1.82 11.72
C ILE A 14 6.39 1.95 11.46
N SER A 15 7.17 0.88 11.70
CA SER A 15 8.60 0.85 11.39
C SER A 15 8.89 0.59 9.90
N GLY A 16 7.89 0.19 9.12
CA GLY A 16 8.04 -0.12 7.69
C GLY A 16 8.78 -1.42 7.38
N LYS A 17 9.13 -2.25 8.38
CA LYS A 17 9.89 -3.51 8.16
C LYS A 17 9.25 -4.45 7.13
N ASN A 18 7.93 -4.42 7.02
CA ASN A 18 7.16 -5.22 6.07
C ASN A 18 6.69 -4.44 4.83
N TYR A 19 7.25 -3.25 4.58
CA TYR A 19 6.86 -2.34 3.50
C TYR A 19 6.85 -3.01 2.12
N LEU A 20 7.90 -3.76 1.76
CA LEU A 20 7.97 -4.40 0.44
C LEU A 20 6.85 -5.44 0.25
N SER A 21 6.56 -6.25 1.27
CA SER A 21 5.47 -7.23 1.22
C SER A 21 4.11 -6.52 1.12
N CYS A 22 3.90 -5.48 1.94
CA CYS A 22 2.65 -4.73 1.95
C CYS A 22 2.38 -4.04 0.59
N VAL A 23 3.39 -3.41 -0.01
CA VAL A 23 3.27 -2.77 -1.34
C VAL A 23 2.86 -3.78 -2.41
N LEU A 24 3.44 -4.99 -2.40
CA LEU A 24 3.08 -6.04 -3.34
C LEU A 24 1.63 -6.50 -3.12
N ASP A 25 1.24 -6.76 -1.88
CA ASP A 25 -0.10 -7.21 -1.53
C ASP A 25 -1.17 -6.16 -1.91
N VAL A 26 -0.92 -4.87 -1.63
CA VAL A 26 -1.81 -3.76 -2.03
C VAL A 26 -1.98 -3.73 -3.55
N LYS A 27 -0.88 -3.71 -4.30
CA LYS A 27 -0.94 -3.65 -5.77
C LYS A 27 -1.67 -4.85 -6.36
N LEU A 28 -1.44 -6.06 -5.82
CA LEU A 28 -2.12 -7.27 -6.28
C LEU A 28 -3.62 -7.20 -5.96
N HIS A 29 -3.99 -6.84 -4.73
CA HIS A 29 -5.38 -6.73 -4.32
C HIS A 29 -6.14 -5.72 -5.20
N LEU A 30 -5.61 -4.51 -5.37
CA LEU A 30 -6.25 -3.51 -6.23
C LEU A 30 -6.34 -3.98 -7.69
N SER A 31 -5.34 -4.71 -8.19
CA SER A 31 -5.42 -5.31 -9.54
C SER A 31 -6.56 -6.31 -9.65
N THR A 32 -6.74 -7.21 -8.67
CA THR A 32 -7.86 -8.18 -8.67
C THR A 32 -9.23 -7.50 -8.61
N LYS A 33 -9.30 -6.34 -7.95
CA LYS A 33 -10.52 -5.53 -7.83
C LYS A 33 -10.74 -4.59 -9.02
N LYS A 34 -9.79 -4.53 -9.98
CA LYS A 34 -9.76 -3.54 -11.07
C LYS A 34 -9.78 -2.10 -10.54
N LEU A 35 -9.16 -1.88 -9.38
CA LEU A 35 -9.01 -0.59 -8.71
C LEU A 35 -7.55 -0.10 -8.72
N LYS A 36 -6.64 -0.78 -9.42
CA LYS A 36 -5.22 -0.36 -9.44
C LYS A 36 -5.06 1.06 -9.97
N HIS A 37 -5.90 1.48 -10.92
CA HIS A 37 -5.83 2.82 -11.50
C HIS A 37 -6.04 3.93 -10.46
N THR A 38 -6.72 3.68 -9.34
CA THR A 38 -7.03 4.71 -8.33
C THR A 38 -5.80 5.26 -7.60
N ILE A 39 -4.66 4.59 -7.74
CA ILE A 39 -3.35 4.98 -7.18
C ILE A 39 -2.33 5.38 -8.26
N ASP A 40 -2.78 5.59 -9.50
CA ASP A 40 -1.96 6.12 -10.60
C ASP A 40 -2.20 7.64 -10.76
N GLU A 41 -1.21 8.38 -11.28
CA GLU A 41 -1.24 9.86 -11.34
C GLU A 41 -2.36 10.41 -12.24
N ASP A 42 -2.60 9.80 -13.39
CA ASP A 42 -3.60 10.22 -14.38
C ASP A 42 -4.94 9.48 -14.23
N ASN A 43 -5.32 9.11 -13.00
CA ASN A 43 -6.51 8.31 -12.78
C ASN A 43 -7.81 9.08 -13.04
N THR A 44 -8.75 8.41 -13.72
CA THR A 44 -10.14 8.90 -13.91
C THR A 44 -11.10 8.16 -12.99
N ALA A 45 -10.67 7.85 -11.77
CA ALA A 45 -11.44 7.02 -10.85
C ALA A 45 -12.71 7.72 -10.37
N SER A 46 -13.79 6.97 -10.22
CA SER A 46 -15.03 7.50 -9.63
C SER A 46 -14.84 7.81 -8.14
N ASN A 47 -15.72 8.65 -7.57
CA ASN A 47 -15.70 8.92 -6.13
C ASN A 47 -15.88 7.64 -5.29
N GLU A 48 -16.67 6.68 -5.79
CA GLU A 48 -16.85 5.38 -5.14
C GLU A 48 -15.55 4.57 -5.14
N GLU A 49 -14.90 4.44 -6.31
CA GLU A 49 -13.62 3.73 -6.43
C GLU A 49 -12.54 4.35 -5.55
N ARG A 50 -12.50 5.69 -5.48
CA ARG A 50 -11.58 6.44 -4.62
C ARG A 50 -11.85 6.15 -3.14
N ALA A 51 -13.11 6.22 -2.71
CA ALA A 51 -13.50 5.93 -1.33
C ALA A 51 -13.20 4.48 -0.95
N THR A 52 -13.53 3.52 -1.82
CA THR A 52 -13.21 2.09 -1.61
C THR A 52 -11.71 1.88 -1.45
N THR A 53 -10.89 2.48 -2.31
CA THR A 53 -9.42 2.36 -2.22
C THR A 53 -8.89 3.01 -0.96
N LEU A 54 -9.37 4.21 -0.60
CA LEU A 54 -8.91 4.92 0.58
C LEU A 54 -9.23 4.15 1.88
N ILE A 55 -10.43 3.59 1.99
CA ILE A 55 -10.84 2.76 3.12
C ILE A 55 -9.93 1.52 3.22
N PHE A 56 -9.67 0.88 2.08
CA PHE A 56 -8.77 -0.28 2.02
C PHE A 56 -7.36 0.05 2.50
N LEU A 57 -6.75 1.12 1.98
CA LEU A 57 -5.41 1.56 2.40
C LEU A 57 -5.38 1.86 3.91
N ARG A 58 -6.35 2.62 4.43
CA ARG A 58 -6.44 2.96 5.86
C ARG A 58 -6.67 1.75 6.76
N HIS A 59 -7.28 0.68 6.26
CA HIS A 59 -7.50 -0.55 7.01
C HIS A 59 -6.22 -1.40 7.15
N HIS A 60 -5.26 -1.19 6.24
CA HIS A 60 -4.06 -2.01 6.12
C HIS A 60 -2.76 -1.25 6.43
N ILE A 61 -2.85 -0.14 7.15
CA ILE A 61 -1.70 0.55 7.76
C ILE A 61 -1.87 0.61 9.27
N ASP A 62 -0.74 0.71 9.98
CA ASP A 62 -0.71 0.89 11.43
C ASP A 62 -1.52 2.12 11.90
N ASP A 63 -2.11 2.04 13.09
CA ASP A 63 -2.94 3.11 13.65
C ASP A 63 -2.18 4.44 13.82
N GLY A 64 -0.87 4.40 14.09
CA GLY A 64 -0.03 5.59 14.13
C GLY A 64 0.07 6.26 12.76
N LEU A 65 0.27 5.48 11.70
CA LEU A 65 0.27 5.99 10.32
C LEU A 65 -1.11 6.53 9.93
N LYS A 66 -2.17 5.83 10.33
CA LYS A 66 -3.55 6.26 10.08
C LYS A 66 -3.88 7.58 10.77
N TYR A 67 -3.37 7.81 11.98
CA TYR A 67 -3.51 9.08 12.68
C TYR A 67 -2.77 10.21 11.96
N GLU A 68 -1.52 9.96 11.55
CA GLU A 68 -0.71 10.95 10.81
C GLU A 68 -1.36 11.35 9.47
N TYR A 69 -1.97 10.41 8.75
CA TYR A 69 -2.58 10.67 7.45
C TYR A 69 -4.11 10.79 7.48
N LEU A 70 -4.70 11.10 8.65
CA LEU A 70 -6.16 11.12 8.84
C LEU A 70 -6.88 12.10 7.89
N THR A 71 -6.25 13.22 7.57
CA THR A 71 -6.79 14.30 6.72
C THR A 71 -6.61 14.06 5.23
N VAL A 72 -5.86 13.02 4.82
CA VAL A 72 -5.62 12.70 3.42
C VAL A 72 -6.84 12.00 2.82
N GLU A 73 -7.58 12.70 1.97
CA GLU A 73 -8.82 12.21 1.36
C GLU A 73 -8.62 11.61 -0.05
N ASN A 74 -7.43 11.79 -0.64
CA ASN A 74 -7.10 11.22 -1.93
C ASN A 74 -6.31 9.91 -1.75
N PRO A 75 -6.78 8.76 -2.29
CA PRO A 75 -6.06 7.50 -2.18
C PRO A 75 -4.68 7.53 -2.85
N LEU A 76 -4.52 8.25 -3.97
CA LEU A 76 -3.23 8.43 -4.63
C LEU A 76 -2.24 9.16 -3.72
N GLU A 77 -2.68 10.24 -3.09
CA GLU A 77 -1.85 11.02 -2.16
C GLU A 77 -1.43 10.19 -0.94
N LEU A 78 -2.37 9.43 -0.35
CA LEU A 78 -2.06 8.53 0.75
C LEU A 78 -1.03 7.48 0.32
N TRP A 79 -1.23 6.91 -0.87
CA TRP A 79 -0.31 5.92 -1.44
C TRP A 79 1.09 6.50 -1.67
N GLN A 80 1.20 7.70 -2.24
CA GLN A 80 2.47 8.40 -2.45
C GLN A 80 3.17 8.69 -1.11
N ASN A 81 2.46 9.27 -0.15
CA ASN A 81 2.99 9.55 1.19
C ASN A 81 3.58 8.30 1.88
N ILE A 82 2.90 7.15 1.77
CA ILE A 82 3.40 5.87 2.29
C ILE A 82 4.66 5.43 1.53
N ASN A 83 4.67 5.54 0.19
CA ASN A 83 5.81 5.12 -0.61
C ASN A 83 7.05 5.99 -0.32
N ASP A 84 6.89 7.30 -0.24
CA ASP A 84 7.98 8.24 -0.04
C ASP A 84 8.62 8.05 1.35
N ARG A 85 7.80 7.85 2.39
CA ARG A 85 8.29 7.61 3.76
C ARG A 85 9.22 6.39 3.83
N PHE A 86 8.88 5.32 3.11
CA PHE A 86 9.58 4.04 3.20
C PHE A 86 10.45 3.73 1.97
N GLU A 87 10.63 4.70 1.06
CA GLU A 87 11.42 4.51 -0.16
C GLU A 87 12.86 4.06 0.16
N HIS A 88 13.45 4.62 1.21
CA HIS A 88 14.79 4.26 1.68
C HIS A 88 14.94 2.75 1.98
N LEU A 89 13.87 2.06 2.39
CA LEU A 89 13.90 0.62 2.63
C LEU A 89 14.03 -0.20 1.34
N LYS A 90 13.56 0.32 0.19
CA LYS A 90 13.83 -0.30 -1.13
C LYS A 90 15.32 -0.25 -1.44
N ALA A 91 15.95 0.90 -1.22
CA ALA A 91 17.38 1.10 -1.49
C ALA A 91 18.26 0.18 -0.63
N VAL A 92 17.93 0.03 0.66
CA VAL A 92 18.66 -0.86 1.57
C VAL A 92 18.62 -2.32 1.08
N VAL A 93 17.44 -2.83 0.71
CA VAL A 93 17.32 -4.22 0.22
C VAL A 93 18.08 -4.41 -1.09
N LEU A 94 17.95 -3.49 -2.05
CA LEU A 94 18.67 -3.56 -3.33
C LEU A 94 20.19 -3.53 -3.14
N SER A 95 20.69 -2.70 -2.23
CA SER A 95 22.13 -2.62 -1.92
C SER A 95 22.68 -3.91 -1.32
N LYS A 96 21.88 -4.62 -0.52
CA LYS A 96 22.26 -5.90 0.07
C LYS A 96 22.32 -7.01 -0.98
N THR A 97 21.35 -7.07 -1.89
CA THR A 97 21.31 -8.07 -2.97
C THR A 97 22.40 -7.88 -4.02
N LEU A 98 22.94 -6.66 -4.19
CA LEU A 98 24.02 -6.38 -5.15
C LEU A 98 25.42 -6.67 -4.59
N ASN A 99 25.57 -6.69 -3.27
CA ASN A 99 26.85 -6.90 -2.59
C ASN A 99 27.05 -8.36 -2.14
N ASP A 100 26.09 -9.25 -2.42
CA ASP A 100 26.15 -10.70 -2.23
C ASP A 100 26.43 -11.39 -3.58
#